data_AF-A0A955T6U8-F1
#
_entry.id   AF-A0A955T6U8-F1
#
_cell.length_a   1.000
_cell.length_b   1.000
_cell.length_c   1.000
_cell.angle_alpha   90.00
_cell.angle_beta   90.00
_cell.angle_gamma   90.00
#
_symmetry.space_group_name_H-M   'P 1'
#
loop_
_entity.id
_entity.type
_entity.pdbx_description
1 polymer ?
#
loop_
_entity_poly.entity_id
_entity_poly.type
_entity_poly.pdbx_seq_one_letter_code
_entity_poly.pdbx_strand_id
1 'polypeptide(L)'
;WDIHNTLIGNGPAFKKGIKNPVPSGNIDLAPTLLSLAGVEPLDSMDGRVLTEAMVEGPDPSSVEVEKEEFQVGRVVDGTKYRLRLNESAVGETQYIDKTTTSRE
;
A
#
# COMPACT_ATOMS: atom_id res chain seq x y z
N TRP A 1 -1.50 11.75 4.68
CA TRP A 1 -1.91 10.34 4.57
C TRP A 1 -2.93 10.12 5.65
N ASP A 2 -4.12 9.65 5.28
CA ASP A 2 -5.16 9.29 6.24
C ASP A 2 -4.90 7.89 6.79
N ILE A 3 -4.29 7.02 5.98
CA ILE A 3 -3.86 5.68 6.35
C ILE A 3 -2.33 5.70 6.42
N HIS A 4 -1.80 5.67 7.64
CA HIS A 4 -0.35 5.70 7.89
C HIS A 4 0.00 4.90 9.14
N ASN A 5 0.00 3.58 9.01
CA ASN A 5 0.39 2.67 10.08
C ASN A 5 1.88 2.34 9.98
N THR A 6 2.46 1.98 11.12
CA THR A 6 3.84 1.49 11.19
C THR A 6 3.85 -0.02 11.18
N LEU A 7 4.57 -0.61 10.22
CA LEU A 7 4.93 -2.03 10.20
C LEU A 7 6.43 -2.16 10.47
N ILE A 8 6.82 -3.06 11.37
CA ILE A 8 8.23 -3.36 11.67
C ILE A 8 8.47 -4.84 11.41
N GLY A 9 9.35 -5.15 10.45
CA GLY A 9 9.90 -6.48 10.22
C GLY A 9 11.30 -6.59 10.82
N ASN A 10 11.56 -7.63 11.61
CA ASN A 10 12.89 -7.94 12.14
C ASN A 10 13.15 -9.45 12.09
N GLY A 11 14.26 -9.84 11.48
CA GLY A 11 14.63 -11.24 11.32
C GLY A 11 15.71 -11.40 10.25
N PRO A 12 16.25 -12.62 10.08
CA PRO A 12 17.32 -12.90 9.12
C PRO A 12 16.89 -12.68 7.66
N ALA A 13 15.60 -12.80 7.36
CA ALA A 13 15.05 -12.61 6.02
C ALA A 13 14.81 -11.14 5.64
N PHE A 14 14.81 -10.20 6.60
CA PHE A 14 14.52 -8.79 6.35
C PHE A 14 15.80 -7.96 6.21
N LYS A 15 15.76 -6.93 5.35
CA LYS A 15 16.80 -5.91 5.27
C LYS A 15 16.95 -5.19 6.61
N LYS A 16 18.19 -4.90 7.01
CA LYS A 16 18.50 -4.33 8.33
C LYS A 16 18.55 -2.80 8.30
N GLY A 17 17.90 -2.17 9.28
CA GLY A 17 18.06 -0.74 9.56
C GLY A 17 17.55 0.22 8.49
N ILE A 18 16.67 -0.27 7.60
CA ILE A 18 16.09 0.56 6.53
C ILE A 18 14.72 1.10 6.94
N LYS A 19 14.34 2.21 6.31
CA LYS A 19 12.95 2.67 6.24
C LYS A 19 12.45 2.39 4.83
N ASN A 20 11.43 1.55 4.70
CA ASN A 20 10.80 1.26 3.42
C ASN A 20 9.70 2.31 3.13
N PRO A 21 9.81 3.14 2.07
CA PRO A 21 8.77 4.09 1.70
C PRO A 21 7.71 3.50 0.76
N VAL A 22 7.89 2.27 0.29
CA VAL A 22 6.94 1.61 -0.62
C VAL A 22 5.62 1.35 0.12
N PRO A 23 4.47 1.65 -0.51
CA PRO A 23 3.16 1.40 0.08
C PRO A 23 2.98 -0.07 0.48
N SER A 24 2.41 -0.26 1.66
CA SER A 24 2.06 -1.57 2.22
C SER A 24 0.83 -1.45 3.12
N GLY A 25 0.13 -2.55 3.32
CA GLY A 25 -1.06 -2.64 4.16
C GLY A 25 -1.15 -3.98 4.89
N ASN A 26 -2.12 -4.11 5.80
CA ASN A 26 -2.32 -5.35 6.56
C ASN A 26 -2.63 -6.55 5.65
N ILE A 27 -3.18 -6.31 4.46
CA ILE A 27 -3.45 -7.33 3.43
C ILE A 27 -2.17 -8.04 2.97
N ASP A 28 -1.01 -7.38 3.07
CA ASP A 28 0.29 -7.92 2.63
C ASP A 28 0.93 -8.86 3.66
N LEU A 29 0.42 -8.88 4.90
CA LEU A 29 1.01 -9.68 5.98
C LEU A 29 0.88 -11.18 5.69
N ALA A 30 -0.31 -11.64 5.33
CA ALA A 30 -0.56 -13.05 5.04
C ALA A 30 0.33 -13.58 3.89
N PRO A 31 0.34 -12.98 2.69
CA PRO A 31 1.21 -13.45 1.59
C PRO A 31 2.70 -13.36 1.95
N THR A 32 3.12 -12.30 2.67
CA THR A 32 4.53 -12.16 3.10
C THR A 32 4.94 -13.27 4.08
N LEU A 33 4.10 -13.58 5.07
CA LEU A 33 4.39 -14.63 6.06
C LEU A 33 4.39 -16.03 5.45
N LEU A 34 3.50 -16.31 4.50
CA LEU A 34 3.50 -17.58 3.76
C LEU A 34 4.79 -17.73 2.95
N SER A 35 5.19 -16.70 2.21
CA SER A 35 6.44 -16.70 1.45
C SER A 35 7.66 -16.95 2.35
N LEU A 36 7.72 -16.31 3.52
CA LEU A 36 8.77 -16.56 4.52
C LEU A 36 8.77 -17.97 5.09
N ALA A 37 7.60 -18.61 5.16
CA ALA A 37 7.45 -20.00 5.58
C ALA A 37 7.75 -21.01 4.46
N GLY A 38 8.13 -20.55 3.26
CA GLY A 38 8.34 -21.40 2.09
C GLY A 38 7.05 -21.95 1.49
N VAL A 39 5.92 -21.30 1.74
CA VAL A 39 4.61 -21.63 1.20
C VAL A 39 4.24 -20.59 0.15
N GLU A 40 3.86 -21.05 -1.04
CA GLU A 40 3.40 -20.15 -2.11
C GLU A 40 2.09 -19.45 -1.68
N PRO A 41 2.03 -18.11 -1.73
CA PRO A 41 0.78 -17.38 -1.52
C PRO A 41 -0.28 -17.78 -2.55
N LEU A 42 -1.55 -17.70 -2.17
CA LEU A 42 -2.65 -17.97 -3.10
C LEU A 42 -2.97 -16.73 -3.93
N ASP A 43 -3.23 -16.89 -5.22
CA ASP A 43 -3.65 -15.81 -6.14
C ASP A 43 -4.94 -15.10 -5.69
N SER A 44 -5.74 -15.72 -4.82
CA SER A 44 -6.97 -15.13 -4.28
C SER A 44 -6.72 -14.13 -3.13
N MET A 45 -5.47 -13.92 -2.71
CA MET A 45 -5.15 -12.94 -1.67
C MET A 45 -5.10 -11.54 -2.27
N ASP A 46 -5.69 -10.57 -1.58
CA ASP A 46 -5.71 -9.18 -2.07
C ASP A 46 -4.33 -8.50 -1.99
N GLY A 47 -3.47 -8.95 -1.06
CA GLY A 47 -2.15 -8.36 -0.83
C GLY A 47 -1.04 -9.02 -1.63
N ARG A 48 0.12 -8.36 -1.63
CA ARG A 48 1.34 -8.86 -2.27
C ARG A 48 2.39 -9.27 -1.23
N VAL A 49 3.38 -10.02 -1.67
CA VAL A 49 4.60 -10.23 -0.87
C VAL A 49 5.40 -8.93 -0.86
N LEU A 50 5.79 -8.45 0.33
CA LEU A 50 6.66 -7.29 0.51
C LEU A 50 8.13 -7.65 0.24
N THR A 51 8.42 -8.12 -0.97
CA THR A 51 9.75 -8.62 -1.37
C THR A 51 10.83 -7.55 -1.21
N GLU A 52 10.50 -6.28 -1.42
CA GLU A 52 11.42 -5.17 -1.26
C GLU A 52 11.91 -4.97 0.19
N ALA A 53 11.18 -5.51 1.18
CA ALA A 53 11.62 -5.54 2.58
C ALA A 53 12.58 -6.71 2.88
N MET A 54 12.66 -7.72 2.00
CA MET A 54 13.46 -8.93 2.19
C MET A 54 14.89 -8.77 1.67
N VAL A 55 15.85 -9.51 2.24
CA VAL A 55 17.28 -9.45 1.87
C VAL A 55 17.50 -9.79 0.39
N GLU A 56 16.81 -10.81 -0.12
CA GLU A 56 16.95 -11.28 -1.50
C GLU A 56 16.09 -10.50 -2.51
N GLY A 57 15.28 -9.55 -2.04
CA GLY A 57 14.39 -8.76 -2.90
C GLY A 57 14.99 -7.44 -3.37
N PRO A 58 14.31 -6.72 -4.27
CA PRO A 58 14.80 -5.49 -4.88
C PRO A 58 15.05 -4.38 -3.84
N ASP A 59 15.87 -3.40 -4.19
CA ASP A 59 15.98 -2.19 -3.37
C ASP A 59 14.62 -1.47 -3.35
N PRO A 60 14.10 -1.02 -2.18
CA PRO A 60 12.84 -0.29 -2.11
C PRO A 60 12.73 0.90 -3.08
N SER A 61 13.84 1.58 -3.38
CA SER A 61 13.86 2.70 -4.34
C SER A 61 13.70 2.28 -5.80
N SER A 62 13.87 1.00 -6.11
CA SER A 62 13.69 0.43 -7.46
C SER A 62 12.29 -0.14 -7.69
N VAL A 63 11.43 -0.18 -6.66
CA VAL A 63 10.04 -0.60 -6.80
C VAL A 63 9.24 0.53 -7.44
N GLU A 64 8.59 0.25 -8.56
CA GLU A 64 7.68 1.19 -9.19
C GLU A 64 6.42 1.36 -8.34
N VAL A 65 6.09 2.62 -8.05
CA VAL A 65 4.88 3.00 -7.32
C VAL A 65 4.08 3.95 -8.19
N GLU A 66 2.95 3.49 -8.67
CA GLU A 66 2.00 4.31 -9.42
C GLU A 66 1.13 5.11 -8.45
N LYS A 67 0.75 6.32 -8.85
CA LYS A 67 -0.10 7.20 -8.04
C LYS A 67 -1.23 7.74 -8.86
N GLU A 68 -2.44 7.60 -8.33
CA GLU A 68 -3.66 8.05 -8.99
C GLU A 68 -4.47 8.95 -8.07
N GLU A 69 -5.16 9.92 -8.68
CA GLU A 69 -6.15 10.74 -7.98
C GLU A 69 -7.51 10.62 -8.67
N PHE A 70 -8.51 10.19 -7.91
CA PHE A 70 -9.90 10.15 -8.32
C PHE A 70 -10.66 11.31 -7.71
N GLN A 71 -11.64 11.83 -8.43
CA GLN A 71 -12.52 12.88 -7.91
C GLN A 71 -13.99 12.62 -8.25
N VAL A 72 -14.87 12.89 -7.29
CA VAL A 72 -16.32 12.85 -7.48
C VAL A 72 -16.97 14.06 -6.83
N GLY A 73 -17.99 14.61 -7.50
CA GLY A 73 -18.78 15.74 -7.00
C GLY A 73 -20.21 15.34 -6.70
N ARG A 74 -20.80 15.88 -5.63
CA ARG A 74 -22.21 15.68 -5.27
C ARG A 74 -22.84 16.95 -4.71
N VAL A 75 -24.07 17.25 -5.12
CA VAL A 75 -24.88 18.31 -4.49
C VAL A 75 -25.75 17.69 -3.41
N VAL A 76 -25.71 18.28 -2.20
CA VAL A 76 -26.52 17.89 -1.04
C VAL A 76 -27.12 19.18 -0.46
N ASP A 77 -28.44 19.27 -0.40
CA ASP A 77 -29.18 20.45 0.09
C ASP A 77 -28.72 21.77 -0.54
N GLY A 78 -28.50 21.77 -1.86
CA GLY A 78 -28.05 22.94 -2.62
C GLY A 78 -26.56 23.29 -2.44
N THR A 79 -25.83 22.57 -1.59
CA THR A 79 -24.39 22.73 -1.39
C THR A 79 -23.61 21.72 -2.23
N LYS A 80 -22.58 22.17 -2.95
CA LYS A 80 -21.74 21.28 -3.76
C LYS A 80 -20.55 20.79 -2.95
N TYR A 81 -20.34 19.48 -2.94
CA TYR A 81 -19.20 18.83 -2.32
C TYR A 81 -18.33 18.17 -3.39
N ARG A 82 -17.02 18.17 -3.18
CA ARG A 82 -16.05 17.44 -3.98
C ARG A 82 -15.22 16.54 -3.07
N LEU A 83 -15.22 15.24 -3.34
CA LEU A 83 -14.32 14.26 -2.75
C LEU A 83 -13.16 14.02 -3.71
N ARG A 84 -11.94 14.03 -3.19
CA ARG A 84 -10.72 13.56 -3.85
C ARG A 84 -10.19 12.36 -3.09
N LEU A 85 -9.88 11.29 -3.80
CA LEU A 85 -9.26 10.07 -3.30
C LEU A 85 -7.88 9.96 -3.95
N ASN A 86 -6.83 9.86 -3.16
CA ASN A 86 -5.48 9.56 -3.65
C ASN A 86 -5.22 8.08 -3.37
N GLU A 87 -4.64 7.38 -4.34
CA GLU A 87 -4.23 5.99 -4.23
C GLU A 87 -2.80 5.83 -4.72
N SER A 88 -2.09 4.87 -4.12
CA SER A 88 -0.81 4.37 -4.62
C SER A 88 -0.97 2.90 -5.00
N ALA A 89 -0.28 2.44 -6.03
CA ALA A 89 -0.29 1.04 -6.46
C ALA A 89 1.13 0.49 -6.64
N VAL A 90 1.29 -0.80 -6.35
CA VAL A 90 2.53 -1.57 -6.60
C VAL A 90 2.13 -2.86 -7.31
N GLY A 91 2.42 -2.94 -8.61
CA GLY A 91 1.83 -3.98 -9.45
C GLY A 91 0.31 -3.88 -9.43
N GLU A 92 -0.37 -4.99 -9.13
CA GLU A 92 -1.84 -5.03 -9.10
C GLU A 92 -2.44 -4.63 -7.73
N THR A 93 -1.61 -4.47 -6.69
CA THR A 93 -2.09 -4.15 -5.34
C THR A 93 -2.25 -2.64 -5.16
N GLN A 94 -3.44 -2.21 -4.76
CA GLN A 94 -3.82 -0.81 -4.57
C GLN A 94 -3.93 -0.44 -3.09
N TYR A 95 -3.53 0.78 -2.76
CA TYR A 95 -3.51 1.32 -1.40
C TYR A 95 -4.16 2.71 -1.37
N ILE A 96 -5.14 2.89 -0.47
CA ILE A 96 -5.74 4.20 -0.21
C ILE A 96 -4.81 5.02 0.66
N ASP A 97 -4.47 6.20 0.16
CA ASP A 97 -3.47 7.07 0.76
C ASP A 97 -4.08 8.18 1.62
N LYS A 98 -5.04 8.89 1.03
CA LYS A 98 -5.78 9.97 1.69
C LYS A 98 -7.07 10.22 0.95
N THR A 99 -8.03 10.77 1.68
CA THR A 99 -9.23 11.36 1.12
C THR A 99 -9.33 12.82 1.53
N THR A 100 -9.90 13.66 0.68
CA THR A 100 -10.15 15.07 1.01
C THR A 100 -11.51 15.46 0.49
N THR A 101 -12.36 15.97 1.38
CA THR A 101 -13.66 16.54 1.01
C THR A 101 -13.61 18.05 1.13
N SER A 102 -13.96 18.76 0.07
CA SER A 102 -14.10 20.22 0.06
C SER A 102 -15.52 20.63 -0.31
N ARG A 103 -15.98 21.73 0.30
CA ARG A 103 -17.24 22.40 -0.06
C ARG A 103 -16.97 23.48 -1.11
N GLU A 104 -17.79 23.52 -2.15
CA GLU A 104 -17.82 24.55 -3.20
C GLU A 104 -19.05 25.44 -3.07
#